data_AF-A0A9D6FJY6-F1
#
_entry.id   AF-A0A9D6FJY6-F1
#
_cell.length_a   1.000
_cell.length_b   1.000
_cell.length_c   1.000
_cell.angle_alpha   90.00
_cell.angle_beta   90.00
_cell.angle_gamma   90.00
#
_symmetry.space_group_name_H-M   'P 1'
#
loop_
_entity.id
_entity.type
_entity.pdbx_description
1 polymer ?
#
loop_
_entity_poly.entity_id
_entity_poly.type
_entity_poly.pdbx_seq_one_letter_code
_entity_poly.pdbx_strand_id
1 'polypeptide(L)'
;MTTTMGVKIDAEIRDRLKALGKLKQRSPHWLMCQAIVRYLEEEEAVQRRKKETLERWERYEATGRHVRNDVVMKWLKTWGTRRESKCPNP
;
A
#
# COMPACT_ATOMS: atom_id res chain seq x y z
N MET A 1 -16.45 18.76 -4.92
CA MET A 1 -17.19 18.95 -6.19
C MET A 1 -17.01 17.71 -7.03
N THR A 2 -18.05 17.21 -7.69
CA THR A 2 -17.99 15.98 -8.50
C THR A 2 -17.98 16.38 -9.97
N THR A 3 -16.99 15.90 -10.73
CA THR A 3 -16.84 16.19 -12.15
C THR A 3 -17.12 14.93 -12.96
N THR A 4 -17.93 15.06 -14.02
CA THR A 4 -18.22 13.94 -14.92
C THR A 4 -17.06 13.73 -15.90
N MET A 5 -16.49 12.53 -15.91
CA MET A 5 -15.49 12.11 -16.90
C MET A 5 -16.00 10.92 -17.70
N GLY A 6 -15.86 10.98 -19.02
CA GLY A 6 -16.14 9.84 -19.90
C GLY A 6 -14.97 8.86 -19.91
N VAL A 7 -15.24 7.57 -19.68
CA VAL A 7 -14.25 6.50 -19.77
C VAL A 7 -14.58 5.62 -20.97
N LYS A 8 -13.61 5.41 -21.87
CA LYS A 8 -13.77 4.49 -22.99
C LYS A 8 -13.61 3.06 -22.47
N ILE A 9 -14.66 2.26 -22.63
CA ILE A 9 -14.68 0.83 -22.34
C ILE A 9 -15.27 0.11 -23.55
N ASP A 10 -14.71 -1.05 -23.88
CA ASP A 10 -15.27 -1.90 -24.92
C ASP A 10 -16.60 -2.54 -24.49
N ALA A 11 -17.26 -3.19 -25.45
CA ALA A 11 -18.56 -3.82 -25.23
C ALA A 11 -18.49 -5.00 -24.26
N GLU A 12 -17.41 -5.79 -24.30
CA GLU A 12 -17.22 -6.96 -23.46
C GLU A 12 -17.12 -6.56 -21.97
N ILE A 13 -16.28 -5.57 -21.66
CA ILE A 13 -16.14 -5.02 -20.31
C ILE A 13 -17.47 -4.45 -19.83
N ARG A 14 -18.21 -3.74 -20.70
CA ARG A 14 -19.52 -3.18 -20.36
C ARG A 14 -20.51 -4.27 -19.97
N ASP A 15 -20.54 -5.39 -20.69
CA ASP A 15 -21.46 -6.49 -20.39
C ASP A 15 -21.05 -7.25 -19.13
N ARG A 16 -19.74 -7.44 -18.90
CA ARG A 16 -19.20 -7.96 -17.63
C ARG A 16 -19.58 -7.08 -16.45
N LEU A 17 -19.50 -5.75 -16.57
CA LEU A 17 -19.91 -4.80 -15.54
C LEU A 17 -21.41 -4.86 -15.26
N LYS A 18 -22.25 -5.01 -16.29
CA LYS A 18 -23.71 -5.19 -16.12
C LYS A 18 -24.03 -6.49 -15.38
N ALA A 19 -23.40 -7.60 -15.79
CA ALA A 19 -23.61 -8.90 -15.14
C ALA A 19 -23.17 -8.86 -13.67
N LEU A 20 -21.98 -8.31 -13.39
CA LEU A 20 -21.47 -8.15 -12.03
C LEU A 20 -22.33 -7.19 -11.20
N GLY A 21 -22.82 -6.11 -11.80
CA GLY A 21 -23.72 -5.16 -11.16
C GLY A 21 -25.03 -5.80 -10.73
N LYS A 22 -25.63 -6.64 -11.57
CA LYS A 22 -26.82 -7.43 -11.22
C LYS A 22 -26.55 -8.35 -10.01
N LEU A 23 -25.46 -9.10 -10.04
CA LEU A 23 -25.09 -10.01 -8.95
C LEU A 23 -24.83 -9.29 -7.63
N LYS A 24 -24.18 -8.12 -7.68
CA LYS A 24 -23.83 -7.32 -6.50
C LYS A 24 -24.91 -6.32 -6.07
N GLN A 25 -26.03 -6.23 -6.80
CA GLN A 25 -27.08 -5.22 -6.63
C GLN A 25 -26.52 -3.78 -6.66
N ARG A 26 -25.61 -3.51 -7.61
CA ARG A 26 -24.98 -2.19 -7.80
C ARG A 26 -25.04 -1.77 -9.26
N SER A 27 -25.08 -0.46 -9.51
CA SER A 27 -25.05 0.05 -10.88
C SER A 27 -23.66 -0.16 -11.50
N PRO A 28 -23.58 -0.37 -12.83
CA PRO A 28 -22.29 -0.43 -13.53
C PRO A 28 -21.42 0.80 -13.29
N HIS A 29 -22.04 1.99 -13.23
CA HIS A 29 -21.34 3.23 -12.92
C HIS A 29 -20.69 3.20 -11.53
N TRP A 30 -21.42 2.72 -10.50
CA TRP A 30 -20.87 2.59 -9.16
C TRP A 30 -19.67 1.64 -9.13
N LEU A 31 -19.74 0.51 -9.85
CA LEU A 31 -18.62 -0.44 -9.96
C LEU A 31 -17.40 0.19 -10.66
N MET A 32 -17.61 1.00 -11.70
CA MET A 32 -16.52 1.72 -12.37
C MET A 32 -15.83 2.70 -11.42
N CYS A 33 -16.61 3.52 -10.70
CA CYS A 33 -16.05 4.46 -9.73
C CYS A 33 -15.31 3.73 -8.61
N GLN A 34 -15.88 2.64 -8.09
CA GLN A 34 -15.23 1.85 -7.05
C GLN A 34 -13.92 1.23 -7.55
N ALA A 35 -13.87 0.74 -8.79
CA ALA A 35 -12.65 0.17 -9.37
C ALA A 35 -11.54 1.22 -9.50
N ILE A 36 -11.88 2.46 -9.90
CA ILE A 36 -10.94 3.57 -9.99
C ILE A 36 -10.38 3.93 -8.61
N VAL A 37 -11.25 4.07 -7.60
CA VAL A 37 -10.83 4.39 -6.23
C VAL A 37 -9.87 3.32 -5.71
N ARG A 38 -10.24 2.04 -5.86
CA ARG A 38 -9.41 0.93 -5.41
C ARG A 38 -8.05 0.92 -6.10
N TYR A 39 -8.01 1.14 -7.41
CA TYR A 39 -6.75 1.20 -8.16
C TYR A 39 -5.85 2.33 -7.66
N LEU A 40 -6.42 3.52 -7.42
CA LEU A 40 -5.67 4.66 -6.89
C LEU A 40 -5.11 4.37 -5.50
N GLU A 41 -5.91 3.82 -4.59
CA GLU A 41 -5.47 3.45 -3.24
C GLU A 41 -4.30 2.45 -3.27
N GLU A 42 -4.39 1.44 -4.14
CA GLU A 42 -3.35 0.43 -4.33
C GLU A 42 -2.06 1.07 -4.88
N GLU A 43 -2.16 1.88 -5.94
CA GLU A 43 -1.01 2.54 -6.56
C GLU A 43 -0.35 3.57 -5.63
N GLU A 44 -1.13 4.42 -4.95
CA GLU A 44 -0.61 5.39 -3.98
C GLU A 44 0.13 4.70 -2.83
N ALA A 45 -0.37 3.55 -2.38
CA ALA A 45 0.30 2.75 -1.36
C ALA A 45 1.62 2.17 -1.86
N VAL A 46 1.69 1.72 -3.12
CA VAL A 46 2.95 1.28 -3.76
C VAL A 46 3.94 2.43 -3.85
N GLN A 47 3.52 3.59 -4.34
CA GLN A 47 4.41 4.76 -4.50
C GLN A 47 4.92 5.26 -3.15
N ARG A 48 4.07 5.30 -2.12
CA ARG A 48 4.47 5.66 -0.76
C ARG A 48 5.54 4.71 -0.21
N ARG A 49 5.35 3.39 -0.31
CA ARG A 49 6.36 2.39 0.12
C ARG A 49 7.66 2.55 -0.65
N LYS A 50 7.60 2.82 -1.96
CA LYS A 50 8.78 3.04 -2.79
C LYS A 50 9.55 4.28 -2.34
N LYS A 51 8.85 5.39 -2.10
CA LYS A 51 9.43 6.63 -1.58
C LYS A 51 10.09 6.42 -0.22
N GLU A 52 9.39 5.80 0.73
CA GLU A 52 9.95 5.49 2.06
C GLU A 52 11.20 4.61 1.97
N THR A 53 11.20 3.63 1.07
CA THR A 53 12.34 2.74 0.84
C THR A 53 13.53 3.51 0.29
N LEU A 54 13.31 4.39 -0.69
CA LEU A 54 14.37 5.21 -1.28
C LEU A 54 14.93 6.21 -0.27
N GLU A 55 14.08 6.88 0.51
CA GLU A 55 14.51 7.81 1.58
C GLU A 55 15.29 7.10 2.70
N ARG A 56 14.96 5.83 3.00
CA ARG A 56 15.76 5.01 3.93
C ARG A 56 17.11 4.66 3.32
N TRP A 57 17.14 4.31 2.04
CA TRP A 57 18.36 4.01 1.31
C TRP A 57 19.30 5.23 1.26
N GLU A 58 18.80 6.39 0.84
CA GLU A 58 19.56 7.65 0.79
C GLU A 58 20.12 8.03 2.16
N ARG A 59 19.32 7.88 3.23
CA ARG A 59 19.81 8.12 4.60
C ARG A 59 20.92 7.16 4.99
N TYR A 60 20.82 5.89 4.63
CA TYR A 60 21.88 4.92 4.90
C TYR A 60 23.15 5.25 4.10
N GLU A 61 23.03 5.58 2.82
CA GLU A 61 24.17 5.97 1.97
C GLU A 61 24.86 7.23 2.48
N ALA A 62 24.09 8.25 2.90
CA ALA A 62 24.63 9.50 3.40
C ALA A 62 25.23 9.42 4.81
N THR A 63 24.75 8.52 5.67
CA THR A 63 25.11 8.51 7.10
C THR A 63 25.83 7.26 7.57
N GLY A 64 25.78 6.17 6.80
CA GLY A 64 26.30 4.86 7.19
C GLY A 64 25.63 4.23 8.42
N ARG A 65 24.63 4.90 9.01
CA ARG A 65 23.98 4.48 10.26
C ARG A 65 23.14 3.23 10.05
N HIS A 66 23.54 2.16 10.71
CA HIS A 66 22.83 0.90 10.74
C HIS A 66 23.01 0.25 12.10
N VAL A 67 22.00 -0.50 12.54
CA VAL A 67 22.15 -1.36 13.71
C VAL A 67 22.77 -2.67 13.25
N ARG A 68 23.84 -3.10 13.93
CA ARG A 68 24.42 -4.42 13.68
C ARG A 68 23.45 -5.54 14.04
N ASN A 69 23.48 -6.61 13.26
CA ASN A 69 22.61 -7.78 13.43
C ASN A 69 22.67 -8.36 14.85
N ASP A 70 23.87 -8.50 15.42
CA ASP A 70 24.06 -9.09 16.75
C ASP A 70 23.39 -8.29 17.88
N VAL A 71 23.35 -6.96 17.75
CA VAL A 71 22.65 -6.08 18.69
C VAL A 71 21.14 -6.27 18.60
N VAL A 72 20.59 -6.36 17.38
CA VAL A 72 19.17 -6.64 17.14
C VAL A 72 18.78 -8.02 17.68
N MET A 73 19.58 -9.04 17.41
CA MET A 73 19.32 -10.42 17.87
C MET A 73 19.38 -10.53 19.40
N LYS A 74 20.28 -9.79 20.06
CA LYS A 74 20.32 -9.72 21.53
C LYS A 74 19.07 -9.06 22.09
N TRP A 75 18.58 -8.00 21.46
CA TRP A 75 17.32 -7.33 21.84
C TRP A 75 16.10 -8.23 21.63
N LEU A 76 15.97 -8.85 20.44
CA LEU A 76 14.86 -9.76 20.10
C LEU A 76 14.72 -10.93 21.07
N LYS A 77 15.82 -11.46 21.62
CA LYS A 77 15.80 -12.52 22.64
C LYS A 77 15.13 -12.09 23.95
N THR A 78 15.08 -10.79 24.23
CA THR A 78 14.42 -10.23 25.42
C THR A 78 13.02 -9.69 25.12
N TRP A 79 12.68 -9.53 23.84
CA TRP A 79 11.44 -8.90 23.39
C TRP A 79 10.22 -9.75 23.77
N GLY A 80 9.19 -9.13 24.34
CA GLY A 80 7.99 -9.84 24.82
C GLY A 80 8.19 -10.62 26.12
N THR A 81 9.36 -10.51 26.76
CA THR A 81 9.62 -11.07 28.10
C THR A 81 9.50 -10.00 29.19
N ARG A 82 9.42 -10.41 30.47
CA ARG A 82 9.46 -9.47 31.60
C ARG A 82 10.76 -8.64 31.71
N ARG A 83 11.79 -8.96 30.93
CA ARG A 83 13.10 -8.27 30.90
C ARG A 83 13.39 -7.64 29.53
N GLU A 84 12.36 -7.20 28.84
CA GLU A 84 12.49 -6.51 27.55
C GLU A 84 13.49 -5.35 27.63
N SER A 85 14.50 -5.40 26.77
CA SER A 85 15.52 -4.35 26.66
C SER A 85 15.09 -3.26 25.67
N LYS A 86 15.76 -2.09 25.68
CA LYS A 86 15.42 -0.98 24.78
C LYS A 86 15.67 -1.35 23.31
N CYS A 87 14.73 -0.98 22.44
CA CYS A 87 14.87 -1.16 21.00
C CYS A 87 16.14 -0.45 20.49
N PRO A 88 17.02 -1.14 19.76
CA PRO A 88 18.24 -0.54 19.25
C PRO A 88 17.94 0.43 18.10
N ASN A 89 18.62 1.58 18.10
CA ASN A 89 18.45 2.64 17.11
C ASN A 89 19.75 2.78 16.28
N PRO A 90 19.68 2.89 14.95
CA PRO A 90 20.85 3.17 14.10
C PRO A 90 21.49 4.54 14.33
#